data_AF-A0A2E5IRJ0-F1
#
_entry.id   AF-A0A2E5IRJ0-F1
#
_cell.length_a   1.000
_cell.length_b   1.000
_cell.length_c   1.000
_cell.angle_alpha   90.00
_cell.angle_beta   90.00
_cell.angle_gamma   90.00
#
_symmetry.space_group_name_H-M   'P 1'
#
loop_
_entity.id
_entity.type
_entity.pdbx_description
1 polymer ?
#
loop_
_entity_poly.entity_id
_entity_poly.type
_entity_poly.pdbx_seq_one_letter_code
_entity_poly.pdbx_strand_id
1 'polypeptide(L)' 'MAKKNKSRSRQRNAKYGYGIPNINKRRLTKKDMAVIFKKSWKDVTSMDLYQLYQFGFKSEDLSLKFNISIVQILNRLRFQ' A
#
# COMPACT_ATOMS: atom_id res chain seq x y z
N MET A 1 15.48 48.80 36.98
CA MET A 1 15.22 49.80 35.92
C MET A 1 15.06 49.09 34.57
N ALA A 2 14.00 49.48 33.85
CA ALA A 2 13.78 49.45 32.40
C ALA A 2 13.97 48.15 31.55
N LYS A 3 12.81 47.58 31.19
CA LYS A 3 12.37 46.98 29.90
C LYS A 3 13.35 47.02 28.72
N LYS A 4 13.52 45.87 28.04
CA LYS A 4 13.49 45.82 26.56
C LYS A 4 12.95 44.48 26.04
N ASN A 5 11.71 44.53 25.57
CA ASN A 5 11.06 43.47 24.80
C ASN A 5 11.85 43.19 23.51
N LYS A 6 12.11 41.91 23.22
CA LYS A 6 12.36 41.47 21.84
C LYS A 6 11.56 40.19 21.60
N SER A 7 10.31 40.39 21.23
CA SER A 7 9.44 39.40 20.60
C SER A 7 10.12 38.90 19.32
N ARG A 8 10.91 37.82 19.43
CA ARG A 8 11.35 37.07 18.26
C ARG A 8 10.20 36.18 17.84
N SER A 9 9.60 36.60 16.72
CA SER A 9 8.49 35.94 16.03
C SER A 9 8.63 34.43 16.08
N ARG A 10 7.54 33.77 16.48
CA ARG A 10 7.28 32.39 16.07
C ARG A 10 7.38 32.37 14.54
N GLN A 11 8.51 31.96 13.99
CA GLN A 11 8.54 31.41 12.63
C GLN A 11 7.78 30.08 12.72
N ARG A 12 6.44 30.18 12.73
CA ARG A 12 5.58 29.09 12.29
C ARG A 12 5.96 28.90 10.83
N ASN A 13 6.87 27.96 10.60
CA ASN A 13 7.21 27.51 9.27
C ASN A 13 5.92 26.90 8.72
N ALA A 14 5.12 27.75 8.05
CA ALA A 14 3.87 27.37 7.44
C ALA A 14 4.21 26.52 6.21
N LYS A 15 4.58 25.27 6.42
CA LYS A 15 4.46 24.21 5.41
C LYS A 15 3.14 23.47 5.63
N TYR A 16 2.06 24.23 5.75
CA TYR A 16 0.70 23.74 5.57
C TYR A 16 0.24 24.12 4.16
N GLY A 17 0.89 23.49 3.18
CA GLY A 17 0.39 23.42 1.80
C GLY A 17 0.42 21.94 1.45
N TYR A 18 -0.76 21.37 1.15
CA TYR A 18 -1.01 19.95 0.86
C TYR A 18 0.00 19.04 1.56
N GLY A 19 -0.13 18.92 2.89
CA GLY A 19 0.87 18.26 3.75
C GLY A 19 1.50 17.08 3.05
N ILE A 20 2.85 17.07 2.98
CA ILE A 20 3.69 16.13 2.22
C ILE A 20 2.89 14.84 2.10
N PRO A 21 2.39 14.49 0.88
CA PRO A 21 1.56 13.30 0.78
C PRO A 21 2.39 12.20 1.43
N ASN A 22 1.77 11.44 2.33
CA ASN A 22 2.47 10.38 3.05
C ASN A 22 2.80 9.29 2.01
N ILE A 23 3.76 9.56 1.12
CA ILE A 23 4.29 8.71 0.06
C ILE A 23 5.27 7.73 0.71
N ASN A 24 4.98 7.31 1.95
CA ASN A 24 5.41 6.02 2.43
C ASN A 24 4.71 5.00 1.54
N LYS A 25 5.23 4.83 0.32
CA LYS A 25 5.03 3.67 -0.53
C LYS A 25 5.50 2.52 0.33
N ARG A 26 4.60 1.93 1.13
CA ARG A 26 4.91 0.78 1.96
C ARG A 26 5.54 -0.23 1.01
N ARG A 27 6.84 -0.49 1.18
CA ARG A 27 7.52 -1.52 0.42
C ARG A 27 6.83 -2.82 0.80
N LEU A 28 6.18 -3.45 -0.17
CA LEU A 28 5.60 -4.78 0.00
C LEU A 28 6.69 -5.71 0.55
N THR A 29 6.45 -6.25 1.73
CA THR A 29 7.39 -7.16 2.37
C THR A 29 7.01 -8.60 2.09
N LYS A 30 7.97 -9.52 2.17
CA LYS A 30 7.69 -10.96 2.07
C LYS A 30 6.66 -11.44 3.11
N LYS A 31 6.54 -10.74 4.24
CA LYS A 31 5.54 -11.05 5.28
C LYS A 31 4.12 -10.78 4.79
N ASP A 32 3.90 -9.68 4.08
CA ASP A 32 2.59 -9.33 3.53
C ASP A 32 2.12 -10.39 2.53
N MET A 33 3.04 -10.90 1.72
CA MET A 33 2.75 -11.99 0.78
C MET A 33 2.39 -13.29 1.48
N ALA A 34 3.12 -13.65 2.54
CA ALA A 34 2.84 -14.84 3.32
C ALA A 34 1.44 -14.78 3.96
N VAL A 35 0.96 -13.59 4.33
CA VAL A 35 -0.41 -13.39 4.80
C VAL A 35 -1.41 -13.64 3.67
N ILE A 36 -1.19 -13.06 2.49
CA ILE A 36 -2.08 -13.26 1.33
C ILE A 36 -2.15 -14.75 0.94
N PHE A 37 -1.01 -15.45 0.93
CA PHE A 37 -0.96 -16.88 0.60
C PHE A 37 -1.60 -17.80 1.63
N LYS A 38 -1.84 -17.32 2.85
CA LYS A 38 -2.59 -18.08 3.87
C LYS A 38 -4.10 -17.91 3.73
N LYS A 39 -4.58 -16.90 2.99
CA LYS A 39 -6.01 -16.67 2.79
C LYS A 39 -6.60 -17.73 1.86
N SER A 40 -7.85 -18.09 2.09
CA SER A 40 -8.65 -18.83 1.12
C SER A 40 -8.98 -17.93 -0.06
N TRP A 41 -9.15 -18.49 -1.27
CA TRP A 41 -9.46 -17.72 -2.47
C TRP A 41 -10.65 -16.77 -2.27
N LYS A 42 -11.68 -17.18 -1.53
CA LYS A 42 -12.86 -16.36 -1.25
C LYS A 42 -12.49 -15.01 -0.61
N ASP A 43 -11.51 -15.02 0.28
CA ASP A 43 -11.06 -13.86 1.07
C ASP A 43 -9.94 -13.05 0.39
N VAL A 44 -9.39 -13.57 -0.71
CA VAL A 44 -8.36 -12.86 -1.50
C VAL A 44 -9.01 -11.72 -2.27
N THR A 45 -8.69 -10.49 -1.92
CA THR A 45 -9.23 -9.31 -2.62
C THR A 45 -8.47 -9.03 -3.91
N SER A 46 -9.05 -8.24 -4.82
CA SER A 46 -8.37 -7.76 -6.02
C SER A 46 -7.11 -6.96 -5.69
N MET A 47 -7.10 -6.26 -4.55
CA MET A 47 -5.93 -5.54 -4.04
C MET A 47 -4.82 -6.49 -3.58
N ASP A 48 -5.17 -7.60 -2.92
CA ASP A 48 -4.19 -8.62 -2.55
C ASP A 48 -3.54 -9.19 -3.82
N LEU A 49 -4.33 -9.50 -4.86
CA LEU A 49 -3.78 -9.95 -6.13
C LEU A 49 -2.84 -8.92 -6.75
N TYR A 50 -3.26 -7.66 -6.82
CA TYR A 50 -2.44 -6.59 -7.36
C TYR A 50 -1.09 -6.45 -6.63
N GLN A 51 -1.09 -6.63 -5.30
CA GLN A 51 0.13 -6.67 -4.50
C GLN A 51 1.06 -7.84 -4.88
N LEU A 52 0.50 -9.03 -5.16
CA LEU A 52 1.28 -10.17 -5.64
C LEU A 52 1.93 -9.89 -7.01
N TYR A 53 1.21 -9.25 -7.93
CA TYR A 53 1.76 -8.85 -9.24
C TYR A 53 2.86 -7.80 -9.12
N GLN A 54 2.71 -6.81 -8.24
CA GLN A 54 3.76 -5.82 -7.99
C GLN A 54 5.05 -6.45 -7.48
N PHE A 55 4.95 -7.60 -6.80
CA PHE A 55 6.11 -8.35 -6.33
C PHE A 55 6.72 -9.27 -7.41
N GLY A 56 6.06 -9.39 -8.57
CA GLY A 56 6.54 -10.16 -9.71
C GLY A 56 5.96 -11.58 -9.84
N PHE A 57 4.88 -11.91 -9.12
CA PHE A 57 4.20 -13.19 -9.32
C PHE A 57 3.41 -13.18 -10.63
N LYS A 58 3.45 -14.31 -11.36
CA LYS A 58 2.68 -14.51 -12.58
C LYS A 58 1.33 -15.15 -12.28
N SER A 59 0.38 -14.95 -13.19
CA SER A 59 -0.94 -15.56 -13.11
C SER A 59 -0.90 -17.09 -13.04
N GLU A 60 0.09 -17.70 -13.69
CA GLU A 60 0.35 -19.15 -13.69
C GLU A 60 0.70 -19.65 -12.29
N ASP A 61 1.64 -18.98 -11.62
CA ASP A 61 2.06 -19.33 -10.26
C ASP A 61 0.90 -19.19 -9.27
N LEU A 62 0.12 -18.12 -9.42
CA LEU A 62 -1.05 -17.85 -8.60
C LEU A 62 -2.18 -18.86 -8.85
N SER A 63 -2.37 -19.30 -10.09
CA SER A 63 -3.33 -20.33 -10.47
C SER A 63 -3.01 -21.65 -9.78
N LEU A 64 -1.74 -22.07 -9.80
CA LEU A 64 -1.29 -23.28 -9.09
C LEU A 64 -1.43 -23.14 -7.57
N LYS A 65 -1.06 -21.98 -7.02
CA LYS A 65 -1.07 -21.75 -5.57
C LYS A 65 -2.48 -21.75 -4.98
N PHE A 66 -3.44 -21.12 -5.65
CA PHE A 66 -4.82 -21.03 -5.20
C PHE A 66 -5.72 -22.12 -5.78
N ASN A 67 -5.19 -22.99 -6.64
CA ASN A 67 -5.91 -24.05 -7.34
C ASN A 67 -7.16 -23.54 -8.07
N ILE A 68 -6.99 -22.50 -8.86
CA ILE A 68 -8.06 -21.82 -9.61
C ILE A 68 -7.62 -21.58 -11.04
N SER A 69 -8.57 -21.36 -11.93
CA SER A 69 -8.26 -21.00 -13.31
C SER A 69 -7.65 -19.60 -13.41
N ILE A 70 -6.73 -19.43 -14.36
CA ILE A 70 -6.15 -18.12 -14.70
C ILE A 70 -7.27 -17.11 -15.04
N VAL A 71 -8.32 -17.56 -15.71
CA VAL A 71 -9.48 -16.73 -16.07
C VAL A 71 -10.16 -16.15 -14.82
N GLN A 72 -10.32 -16.93 -13.75
CA GLN A 72 -10.89 -16.45 -12.49
C GLN A 72 -10.00 -15.38 -11.82
N ILE A 73 -8.68 -15.53 -11.89
CA ILE A 73 -7.73 -14.54 -11.39
C ILE A 73 -7.86 -13.23 -12.17
N LEU A 74 -7.87 -13.32 -13.51
CA LEU A 74 -8.00 -12.16 -14.38
C LEU A 74 -9.35 -11.47 -14.23
N ASN A 75 -10.43 -12.23 -14.07
CA ASN A 75 -11.76 -11.67 -13.83
C ASN A 75 -11.80 -10.88 -12.52
N ARG A 76 -11.16 -11.39 -11.45
CA ARG A 76 -11.11 -10.69 -10.16
C ARG A 76 -10.26 -9.42 -10.19
N LEU A 77 -9.29 -9.34 -11.10
CA LEU A 77 -8.52 -8.13 -11.37
C LEU A 77 -9.29 -7.12 -12.23
N ARG A 78 -10.19 -7.58 -13.11
CA ARG A 78 -10.95 -6.73 -14.03
C ARG A 78 -12.18 -6.08 -13.40
N PHE A 79 -12.89 -6.78 -12.54
CA PHE A 79 -14.13 -6.30 -11.93
C PHE A 79 -13.85 -5.92 -10.46
N GLN A 80 -13.76 -4.61 -10.19
CA GLN A 80 -13.75 -4.02 -8.85
C GLN A 80 -15.17 -3.64 -8.42
#